data_AF-A0A0M1JK14-F1
#
_entry.id   AF-A0A0M1JK14-F1
#
_cell.length_a   1.000
_cell.length_b   1.000
_cell.length_c   1.000
_cell.angle_alpha   90.00
_cell.angle_beta   90.00
_cell.angle_gamma   90.00
#
_symmetry.space_group_name_H-M   'P 1'
#
loop_
_entity.id
_entity.type
_entity.pdbx_description
1 polymer ?
#
loop_
_entity_poly.entity_id
_entity_poly.type
_entity_poly.pdbx_seq_one_letter_code
_entity_poly.pdbx_strand_id
1 'polypeptide(L)'
;MPKDEKSEADDIWQHGQEGRIHYFVHKPTWRCGIHIRGLADLVGINERVIRSALKNTEKKEGDLRQNYETELYKILKNREIFLVDLRQNSPRLNGKEVHVILAEICFDIAHYYSGKGYKEAHQTVGEMGRLGAPQFVFIKSGFNPHTNKIVLDEIEYLIAKQEIQVTKSRTGMMWMYTNPNTGECGIGLKSITHICGGVALKQVVTYIEKHQDHDRAFIRTGADAIVRSNVAYDTIYYFGHNASPRKTRAKEWAAKLQQIDTYIHQQTGYAETNRESKDDLIAAQQREIERLRKQLGLYNTTGLVRWHFLLGTTLDYKFGGSGAVVKSEIETTATRQLLDFAIGNLKHYAKHHRVLDGLNPNADHNIVTYKSHHETLDVNAINEHIGYYVGYKKGIEKLTDKDHSQDSYHLVAVCTRYPEILAQQAGSKWSKLQDGLYRLDLLIKIIVVVTSQVEIAPHNSSWLLFSHDKERVEYALALPENADIPEYVPRLLREELQMQES
;
A
#
# COMPACT_ATOMS: atom_id res chain seq x y z
N MET A 1 -46.92 -48.24 7.66
CA MET A 1 -47.15 -47.75 6.29
C MET A 1 -45.93 -46.92 5.90
N PRO A 2 -45.26 -47.20 4.78
CA PRO A 2 -44.04 -46.51 4.40
C PRO A 2 -44.36 -45.05 4.09
N LYS A 3 -43.50 -44.14 4.55
CA LYS A 3 -43.50 -42.74 4.09
C LYS A 3 -43.16 -42.75 2.61
N ASP A 4 -44.02 -42.12 1.82
CA ASP A 4 -43.86 -41.94 0.38
C ASP A 4 -42.43 -41.53 0.03
N GLU A 5 -41.79 -42.34 -0.81
CA GLU A 5 -40.56 -42.01 -1.53
C GLU A 5 -40.82 -40.74 -2.36
N LYS A 6 -40.25 -39.60 -1.94
CA LYS A 6 -39.97 -38.54 -2.89
C LYS A 6 -38.85 -39.06 -3.79
N SER A 7 -39.18 -39.36 -5.05
CA SER A 7 -38.18 -39.75 -6.04
C SER A 7 -37.08 -38.68 -6.10
N GLU A 8 -35.83 -39.10 -5.97
CA GLU A 8 -34.62 -38.26 -6.10
C GLU A 8 -34.42 -37.68 -7.51
N ALA A 9 -35.40 -37.85 -8.42
CA ALA A 9 -35.34 -37.43 -9.82
C ALA A 9 -35.90 -36.01 -10.08
N ASP A 10 -36.53 -35.35 -9.10
CA ASP A 10 -37.39 -34.17 -9.38
C ASP A 10 -37.00 -32.84 -8.67
N ASP A 11 -35.87 -32.74 -7.95
CA ASP A 11 -35.45 -31.45 -7.35
C ASP A 11 -34.47 -30.65 -8.24
N ILE A 12 -34.82 -30.50 -9.52
CA ILE A 12 -34.07 -29.68 -10.49
C ILE A 12 -34.19 -28.17 -10.23
N TRP A 13 -35.10 -27.77 -9.32
CA TRP A 13 -35.37 -26.39 -8.97
C TRP A 13 -34.77 -26.05 -7.61
N GLN A 14 -33.93 -25.02 -7.52
CA GLN A 14 -33.63 -24.39 -6.25
C GLN A 14 -34.75 -23.39 -5.95
N HIS A 15 -35.36 -23.51 -4.78
CA HIS A 15 -36.42 -22.61 -4.31
C HIS A 15 -35.94 -21.88 -3.06
N GLY A 16 -36.17 -20.57 -3.01
CA GLY A 16 -36.10 -19.80 -1.77
C GLY A 16 -37.26 -18.82 -1.64
N GLN A 17 -37.45 -18.33 -0.42
CA GLN A 17 -38.59 -17.50 -0.06
C GLN A 17 -38.16 -16.42 0.92
N GLU A 18 -38.59 -15.19 0.66
CA GLU A 18 -38.45 -14.06 1.58
C GLU A 18 -39.83 -13.41 1.77
N GLY A 19 -40.36 -13.48 2.99
CA GLY A 19 -41.74 -13.09 3.25
C GLY A 19 -42.72 -13.88 2.37
N ARG A 20 -43.43 -13.18 1.47
CA ARG A 20 -44.41 -13.76 0.52
C ARG A 20 -43.84 -13.96 -0.89
N ILE A 21 -42.58 -13.61 -1.12
CA ILE A 21 -41.93 -13.62 -2.43
C ILE A 21 -41.19 -14.94 -2.61
N HIS A 22 -41.45 -15.64 -3.72
CA HIS A 22 -40.82 -16.91 -4.04
C HIS A 22 -39.86 -16.76 -5.23
N TYR A 23 -38.66 -17.32 -5.09
CA TYR A 23 -37.55 -17.24 -6.03
C TYR A 23 -37.18 -18.65 -6.50
N PHE A 24 -36.93 -18.81 -7.80
CA PHE A 24 -36.61 -20.11 -8.38
C PHE A 24 -35.39 -20.05 -9.28
N VAL A 25 -34.57 -21.10 -9.24
CA VAL A 25 -33.43 -21.31 -10.14
C VAL A 25 -33.48 -22.72 -10.69
N HIS A 26 -33.37 -22.88 -12.01
CA HIS A 26 -33.14 -24.18 -12.62
C HIS A 26 -31.68 -24.57 -12.42
N LYS A 27 -31.39 -25.48 -11.49
CA LYS A 27 -30.02 -25.84 -11.08
C LYS A 27 -29.10 -26.25 -12.26
N PRO A 28 -29.58 -26.91 -13.33
CA PRO A 28 -28.75 -27.28 -14.48
C PRO A 28 -28.40 -26.14 -15.45
N THR A 29 -29.30 -25.18 -15.68
CA THR A 29 -29.09 -24.10 -16.67
C THR A 29 -28.85 -22.74 -16.05
N TRP A 30 -29.04 -22.62 -14.73
CA TRP A 30 -28.94 -21.39 -13.94
C TRP A 30 -29.91 -20.29 -14.37
N ARG A 31 -30.87 -20.62 -15.25
CA ARG A 31 -32.00 -19.74 -15.51
C ARG A 31 -32.81 -19.59 -14.24
N CYS A 32 -33.22 -18.38 -13.95
CA CYS A 32 -33.87 -18.07 -12.70
C CYS A 32 -34.95 -17.01 -12.87
N GLY A 33 -35.79 -16.86 -11.86
CA GLY A 33 -36.92 -15.96 -11.93
C GLY A 33 -37.68 -15.83 -10.62
N ILE A 34 -38.66 -14.93 -10.65
CA ILE A 34 -39.48 -14.58 -9.48
C ILE A 34 -40.93 -14.94 -9.76
N HIS A 35 -41.59 -15.51 -8.76
CA HIS A 35 -43.01 -15.79 -8.84
C HIS A 35 -43.81 -14.50 -9.09
N ILE A 36 -44.82 -14.56 -9.96
CA ILE A 36 -45.59 -13.37 -10.41
C ILE A 36 -46.17 -12.52 -9.26
N ARG A 37 -46.66 -13.15 -8.19
CA ARG A 37 -47.14 -12.43 -6.99
C ARG A 37 -46.02 -11.69 -6.28
N GLY A 38 -44.89 -12.37 -6.12
CA GLY A 38 -43.73 -11.80 -5.46
C GLY A 38 -43.14 -10.64 -6.26
N LEU A 39 -43.14 -10.73 -7.59
CA LEU A 39 -42.76 -9.60 -8.44
C LEU A 39 -43.72 -8.41 -8.29
N ALA A 40 -45.02 -8.67 -8.20
CA ALA A 40 -46.01 -7.60 -7.97
C ALA A 40 -45.77 -6.89 -6.63
N ASP A 41 -45.47 -7.66 -5.57
CA ASP A 41 -45.13 -7.13 -4.26
C ASP A 41 -43.82 -6.31 -4.29
N LEU A 42 -42.78 -6.80 -4.98
CA LEU A 42 -41.50 -6.08 -5.14
C LEU A 42 -41.65 -4.74 -5.90
N VAL A 43 -42.57 -4.71 -6.86
CA VAL A 43 -42.78 -3.53 -7.72
C VAL A 43 -43.82 -2.56 -7.12
N GLY A 44 -44.57 -2.97 -6.08
CA GLY A 44 -45.61 -2.15 -5.45
C GLY A 44 -46.89 -2.06 -6.28
N ILE A 45 -47.24 -3.09 -7.04
CA ILE A 45 -48.43 -3.11 -7.91
C ILE A 45 -49.32 -4.33 -7.64
N ASN A 46 -50.59 -4.25 -8.07
CA ASN A 46 -51.50 -5.39 -7.95
C ASN A 46 -51.13 -6.49 -8.97
N GLU A 47 -51.07 -7.75 -8.53
CA GLU A 47 -50.78 -8.93 -9.37
C GLU A 47 -51.62 -8.97 -10.66
N ARG A 48 -52.89 -8.52 -10.61
CA ARG A 48 -53.78 -8.48 -11.79
C ARG A 48 -53.22 -7.62 -12.92
N VAL A 49 -52.44 -6.59 -12.61
CA VAL A 49 -51.83 -5.69 -13.60
C VAL A 49 -50.78 -6.44 -14.41
N ILE A 50 -49.88 -7.18 -13.75
CA ILE A 50 -48.88 -8.01 -14.44
C ILE A 50 -49.56 -9.11 -15.25
N ARG A 51 -50.55 -9.80 -14.67
CA ARG A 51 -51.30 -10.84 -15.38
C ARG A 51 -52.03 -10.32 -16.62
N SER A 52 -52.60 -9.13 -16.55
CA SER A 52 -53.27 -8.51 -17.70
C SER A 52 -52.29 -8.15 -18.81
N ALA A 53 -51.09 -7.67 -18.46
CA ALA A 53 -50.05 -7.37 -19.43
C ALA A 53 -49.57 -8.63 -20.15
N LEU A 54 -49.34 -9.72 -19.40
CA LEU A 54 -48.94 -11.02 -19.95
C LEU A 54 -50.04 -11.66 -20.83
N LYS A 55 -51.31 -11.58 -20.42
CA LYS A 55 -52.41 -12.09 -21.23
C LYS A 55 -52.54 -11.35 -22.57
N ASN A 56 -52.16 -10.07 -22.60
CA ASN A 56 -52.19 -9.29 -23.83
C ASN A 56 -51.04 -9.67 -24.78
N THR A 57 -49.90 -10.17 -24.28
CA THR A 57 -48.80 -10.66 -25.13
C THR A 57 -49.09 -11.98 -25.84
N GLU A 58 -50.10 -12.74 -25.39
CA GLU A 58 -50.52 -14.02 -25.98
C GLU A 58 -51.56 -13.88 -27.12
N LYS A 59 -52.13 -12.68 -27.32
CA LYS A 59 -53.14 -12.42 -28.37
C LYS A 59 -52.51 -12.20 -29.73
N LYS A 60 -53.16 -12.65 -30.81
CA LYS A 60 -52.73 -12.43 -32.19
C LYS A 60 -52.85 -10.95 -32.58
N GLU A 61 -51.93 -10.50 -33.44
CA GLU A 61 -51.86 -9.14 -33.96
C GLU A 61 -53.16 -8.81 -34.73
N GLY A 62 -53.95 -7.86 -34.21
CA GLY A 62 -55.28 -7.49 -34.72
C GLY A 62 -56.45 -7.65 -33.72
N ASP A 63 -56.32 -8.52 -32.71
CA ASP A 63 -57.36 -8.74 -31.69
C ASP A 63 -57.24 -7.82 -30.46
N LEU A 64 -56.20 -6.98 -30.43
CA LEU A 64 -55.94 -5.99 -29.37
C LEU A 64 -56.55 -4.65 -29.77
N ARG A 65 -57.47 -4.10 -28.95
CA ARG A 65 -57.90 -2.70 -29.11
C ARG A 65 -56.68 -1.78 -28.89
N GLN A 66 -56.52 -0.72 -29.69
CA GLN A 66 -55.40 0.25 -29.61
C GLN A 66 -55.06 0.71 -28.17
N ASN A 67 -56.06 0.81 -27.29
CA ASN A 67 -55.87 1.21 -25.89
C ASN A 67 -55.13 0.18 -25.01
N TYR A 68 -54.83 -1.03 -25.49
CA TYR A 68 -54.09 -2.07 -24.76
C TYR A 68 -52.64 -2.25 -25.21
N GLU A 69 -52.18 -1.53 -26.24
CA GLU A 69 -50.78 -1.50 -26.71
C GLU A 69 -49.91 -0.59 -25.82
N THR A 70 -49.74 -1.00 -24.57
CA THR A 70 -48.91 -0.24 -23.62
C THR A 70 -47.42 -0.37 -23.92
N GLU A 71 -46.60 0.58 -23.48
CA GLU A 71 -45.12 0.45 -23.55
C GLU A 71 -44.62 -0.84 -22.87
N LEU A 72 -45.29 -1.30 -21.81
CA LEU A 72 -44.99 -2.59 -21.18
C LEU A 72 -45.27 -3.78 -22.12
N TYR A 73 -46.36 -3.73 -22.90
CA TYR A 73 -46.64 -4.74 -23.92
C TYR A 73 -45.53 -4.79 -24.98
N LYS A 74 -45.01 -3.65 -25.42
CA LYS A 74 -43.90 -3.58 -26.39
C LYS A 74 -42.61 -4.21 -25.83
N ILE A 75 -42.31 -3.99 -24.55
CA ILE A 75 -41.14 -4.56 -23.86
C ILE A 75 -41.22 -6.10 -23.78
N LEU A 76 -42.43 -6.65 -23.63
CA LEU A 76 -42.66 -8.08 -23.39
C LEU A 76 -42.95 -8.88 -24.67
N LYS A 77 -43.41 -8.23 -25.75
CA LYS A 77 -43.78 -8.90 -27.01
C LYS A 77 -42.60 -9.69 -27.59
N ASN A 78 -42.87 -10.89 -28.12
CA ASN A 78 -41.91 -11.78 -28.78
C ASN A 78 -40.72 -12.25 -27.92
N ARG A 79 -40.83 -12.18 -26.59
CA ARG A 79 -39.79 -12.67 -25.68
C ARG A 79 -40.23 -13.94 -24.98
N GLU A 80 -39.25 -14.74 -24.58
CA GLU A 80 -39.49 -15.82 -23.62
C GLU A 80 -39.68 -15.20 -22.25
N ILE A 81 -40.85 -15.43 -21.63
CA ILE A 81 -41.24 -14.74 -20.39
C ILE A 81 -41.11 -15.66 -19.18
N PHE A 82 -41.52 -16.91 -19.33
CA PHE A 82 -41.65 -17.84 -18.21
C PHE A 82 -40.41 -18.72 -18.06
N LEU A 83 -40.01 -18.94 -16.80
CA LEU A 83 -38.96 -19.87 -16.45
C LEU A 83 -39.48 -21.31 -16.55
N VAL A 84 -38.83 -22.13 -17.38
CA VAL A 84 -39.12 -23.56 -17.56
C VAL A 84 -37.83 -24.38 -17.57
N ASP A 85 -37.95 -25.68 -17.30
CA ASP A 85 -36.84 -26.63 -17.38
C ASP A 85 -36.52 -27.00 -18.85
N LEU A 86 -35.54 -27.90 -19.06
CA LEU A 86 -35.15 -28.38 -20.39
C LEU A 86 -36.26 -29.15 -21.12
N ARG A 87 -37.30 -29.60 -20.41
CA ARG A 87 -38.48 -30.31 -20.93
C ARG A 87 -39.71 -29.40 -21.04
N GLN A 88 -39.54 -28.08 -20.86
CA GLN A 88 -40.61 -27.07 -20.88
C GLN A 88 -41.61 -27.15 -19.71
N ASN A 89 -41.23 -27.78 -18.58
CA ASN A 89 -42.06 -27.79 -17.38
C ASN A 89 -41.82 -26.56 -16.52
N SER A 90 -42.89 -26.00 -15.94
CA SER A 90 -42.79 -24.92 -14.96
C SER A 90 -42.41 -25.42 -13.56
N PRO A 91 -41.82 -24.56 -12.71
CA PRO A 91 -41.61 -24.86 -11.30
C PRO A 91 -42.92 -25.21 -10.58
N ARG A 92 -42.83 -26.01 -9.53
CA ARG A 92 -43.98 -26.40 -8.70
C ARG A 92 -43.82 -25.87 -7.27
N LEU A 93 -44.91 -25.36 -6.71
CA LEU A 93 -45.01 -24.95 -5.31
C LEU A 93 -46.21 -25.67 -4.70
N ASN A 94 -46.01 -26.41 -3.61
CA ASN A 94 -47.05 -27.21 -2.94
C ASN A 94 -47.81 -28.14 -3.91
N GLY A 95 -47.09 -28.79 -4.82
CA GLY A 95 -47.65 -29.74 -5.81
C GLY A 95 -48.39 -29.11 -6.99
N LYS A 96 -48.46 -27.77 -7.07
CA LYS A 96 -49.10 -27.04 -8.18
C LYS A 96 -48.06 -26.29 -9.00
N GLU A 97 -48.25 -26.28 -10.31
CA GLU A 97 -47.45 -25.46 -11.22
C GLU A 97 -47.64 -23.97 -10.91
N VAL A 98 -46.52 -23.24 -10.96
CA VAL A 98 -46.51 -21.80 -10.68
C VAL A 98 -45.87 -21.04 -11.82
N HIS A 99 -46.39 -19.82 -12.05
CA HIS A 99 -45.85 -18.93 -13.08
C HIS A 99 -44.71 -18.10 -12.50
N VAL A 100 -43.50 -18.41 -12.95
CA VAL A 100 -42.26 -17.72 -12.59
C VAL A 100 -41.78 -16.94 -13.80
N ILE A 101 -41.60 -15.63 -13.63
CA ILE A 101 -41.12 -14.73 -14.68
C ILE A 101 -39.60 -14.72 -14.64
N LEU A 102 -38.94 -14.82 -15.81
CA LEU A 102 -37.48 -14.80 -15.93
C LEU A 102 -36.88 -13.53 -15.32
N ALA A 103 -35.71 -13.67 -14.68
CA ALA A 103 -35.09 -12.58 -13.91
C ALA A 103 -34.84 -11.30 -14.75
N GLU A 104 -34.43 -11.43 -16.00
CA GLU A 104 -34.28 -10.29 -16.93
C GLU A 104 -35.61 -9.57 -17.19
N ILE A 105 -36.70 -10.33 -17.34
CA ILE A 105 -38.04 -9.77 -17.54
C ILE A 105 -38.56 -9.14 -16.25
N CYS A 106 -38.24 -9.71 -15.09
CA CYS A 106 -38.52 -9.10 -13.80
C CYS A 106 -37.87 -7.72 -13.67
N PHE A 107 -36.61 -7.59 -14.10
CA PHE A 107 -35.90 -6.30 -14.09
C PHE A 107 -36.57 -5.29 -15.02
N ASP A 108 -36.93 -5.68 -16.24
CA ASP A 108 -37.59 -4.79 -17.20
C ASP A 108 -38.96 -4.29 -16.71
N ILE A 109 -39.75 -5.18 -16.09
CA ILE A 109 -41.03 -4.82 -15.47
C ILE A 109 -40.79 -3.84 -14.31
N ALA A 110 -39.81 -4.10 -13.44
CA ALA A 110 -39.48 -3.21 -12.33
C ALA A 110 -38.98 -1.84 -12.84
N HIS A 111 -38.15 -1.82 -13.90
CA HIS A 111 -37.65 -0.61 -14.51
C HIS A 111 -38.77 0.25 -15.11
N TYR A 112 -39.72 -0.38 -15.79
CA TYR A 112 -40.90 0.29 -16.33
C TYR A 112 -41.72 1.00 -15.24
N TYR A 113 -41.98 0.34 -14.11
CA TYR A 113 -42.76 0.95 -13.02
C TYR A 113 -41.96 1.93 -12.18
N SER A 114 -40.64 1.75 -12.07
CA SER A 114 -39.72 2.76 -11.52
C SER A 114 -39.82 4.07 -12.31
N GLY A 115 -39.79 4.00 -13.65
CA GLY A 115 -39.98 5.16 -14.53
C GLY A 115 -41.36 5.82 -14.40
N LYS A 116 -42.35 5.11 -13.85
CA LYS A 116 -43.68 5.63 -13.51
C LYS A 116 -43.81 6.18 -12.09
N GLY A 117 -42.72 6.22 -11.33
CA GLY A 117 -42.67 6.81 -9.99
C GLY A 117 -43.05 5.86 -8.84
N TYR A 118 -43.13 4.54 -9.08
CA TYR A 118 -43.35 3.56 -8.01
C TYR A 118 -42.06 3.39 -7.19
N LYS A 119 -42.12 3.67 -5.89
CA LYS A 119 -40.94 3.72 -5.01
C LYS A 119 -40.34 2.33 -4.79
N GLU A 120 -41.19 1.33 -4.61
CA GLU A 120 -40.84 -0.08 -4.44
C GLU A 120 -40.16 -0.62 -5.71
N ALA A 121 -40.68 -0.25 -6.87
CA ALA A 121 -40.08 -0.56 -8.16
C ALA A 121 -38.68 0.09 -8.31
N HIS A 122 -38.52 1.36 -7.90
CA HIS A 122 -37.24 2.05 -7.94
C HIS A 122 -36.19 1.39 -7.04
N GLN A 123 -36.59 0.97 -5.83
CA GLN A 123 -35.72 0.23 -4.93
C GLN A 123 -35.32 -1.13 -5.54
N THR A 124 -36.29 -1.87 -6.07
CA THR A 124 -36.05 -3.17 -6.71
C THR A 124 -35.09 -3.05 -7.89
N VAL A 125 -35.24 -2.02 -8.72
CA VAL A 125 -34.30 -1.71 -9.82
C VAL A 125 -32.91 -1.37 -9.29
N GLY A 126 -32.82 -0.63 -8.19
CA GLY A 126 -31.54 -0.34 -7.52
C GLY A 126 -30.86 -1.62 -7.01
N GLU A 127 -31.60 -2.53 -6.39
CA GLU A 127 -31.07 -3.79 -5.87
C GLU A 127 -30.67 -4.76 -7.00
N MET A 128 -31.55 -4.99 -7.97
CA MET A 128 -31.25 -5.83 -9.13
C MET A 128 -30.18 -5.23 -10.04
N GLY A 129 -30.14 -3.90 -10.19
CA GLY A 129 -29.14 -3.21 -10.99
C GLY A 129 -27.74 -3.26 -10.36
N ARG A 130 -27.64 -3.24 -9.03
CA ARG A 130 -26.36 -3.38 -8.31
C ARG A 130 -25.79 -4.80 -8.38
N LEU A 131 -26.65 -5.82 -8.35
CA LEU A 131 -26.24 -7.22 -8.26
C LEU A 131 -26.25 -7.95 -9.62
N GLY A 132 -27.04 -7.46 -10.58
CA GLY A 132 -27.51 -8.24 -11.72
C GLY A 132 -28.77 -9.02 -11.37
N ALA A 133 -29.79 -8.97 -12.23
CA ALA A 133 -31.09 -9.60 -11.96
C ALA A 133 -30.99 -11.12 -11.67
N PRO A 134 -30.16 -11.91 -12.38
CA PRO A 134 -29.97 -13.31 -12.03
C PRO A 134 -29.32 -13.52 -10.65
N GLN A 135 -28.29 -12.74 -10.32
CA GLN A 135 -27.58 -12.85 -9.05
C GLN A 135 -28.46 -12.47 -7.86
N PHE A 136 -29.31 -11.45 -8.04
CA PHE A 136 -30.34 -11.11 -7.06
C PHE A 136 -31.22 -12.32 -6.74
N VAL A 137 -31.69 -13.04 -7.77
CA VAL A 137 -32.49 -14.25 -7.59
C VAL A 137 -31.68 -15.41 -6.99
N PHE A 138 -30.40 -15.56 -7.34
CA PHE A 138 -29.54 -16.59 -6.74
C PHE A 138 -29.38 -16.41 -5.24
N ILE A 139 -29.04 -15.20 -4.79
CA ILE A 139 -28.91 -14.88 -3.37
C ILE A 139 -30.23 -15.13 -2.63
N LYS A 140 -31.36 -14.66 -3.19
CA LYS A 140 -32.67 -14.78 -2.56
C LYS A 140 -33.25 -16.20 -2.60
N SER A 141 -32.82 -17.03 -3.54
CA SER A 141 -33.17 -18.46 -3.60
C SER A 141 -32.27 -19.35 -2.74
N GLY A 142 -31.21 -18.78 -2.14
CA GLY A 142 -30.14 -19.55 -1.49
C GLY A 142 -29.33 -20.39 -2.47
N PHE A 143 -29.45 -20.13 -3.78
CA PHE A 143 -28.67 -20.79 -4.81
C PHE A 143 -27.25 -20.23 -4.79
N ASN A 144 -26.30 -21.03 -4.32
CA ASN A 144 -24.88 -20.78 -4.50
C ASN A 144 -24.43 -21.57 -5.74
N PRO A 145 -24.29 -20.95 -6.93
CA PRO A 145 -23.64 -21.62 -8.06
C PRO A 145 -22.26 -21.98 -7.55
N HIS A 146 -22.00 -23.28 -7.37
CA HIS A 146 -20.94 -23.75 -6.49
C HIS A 146 -19.63 -23.04 -6.83
N THR A 147 -19.26 -22.04 -6.01
CA THR A 147 -17.94 -21.43 -6.04
C THR A 147 -17.01 -22.44 -5.40
N ASN A 148 -16.75 -23.51 -6.14
CA ASN A 148 -15.65 -24.37 -5.85
C ASN A 148 -14.43 -23.47 -5.93
N LYS A 149 -13.75 -23.33 -4.80
CA LYS A 149 -12.52 -22.57 -4.69
C LYS A 149 -11.39 -23.58 -4.61
N ILE A 150 -10.30 -23.30 -5.31
CA ILE A 150 -9.06 -24.05 -5.16
C ILE A 150 -7.96 -23.05 -4.87
N VAL A 151 -7.07 -23.39 -3.95
CA VAL A 151 -5.85 -22.62 -3.70
C VAL A 151 -4.73 -23.26 -4.52
N LEU A 152 -4.11 -22.48 -5.40
CA LEU A 152 -2.98 -22.88 -6.24
C LEU A 152 -1.87 -21.84 -6.05
N ASP A 153 -0.72 -22.27 -5.52
CA ASP A 153 0.40 -21.41 -5.07
C ASP A 153 -0.08 -20.18 -4.29
N GLU A 154 -0.83 -20.42 -3.22
CA GLU A 154 -1.33 -19.38 -2.31
C GLU A 154 -2.35 -18.40 -2.93
N ILE A 155 -2.72 -18.58 -4.20
CA ILE A 155 -3.76 -17.81 -4.88
C ILE A 155 -5.05 -18.63 -4.90
N GLU A 156 -6.13 -18.05 -4.38
CA GLU A 156 -7.47 -18.62 -4.46
C GLU A 156 -8.06 -18.38 -5.86
N TYR A 157 -8.53 -19.44 -6.53
CA TYR A 157 -9.23 -19.38 -7.80
C TYR A 157 -10.66 -19.90 -7.67
N LEU A 158 -11.61 -19.20 -8.30
CA LEU A 158 -12.93 -19.74 -8.59
C LEU A 158 -12.81 -20.76 -9.72
N ILE A 159 -13.40 -21.95 -9.54
CA ILE A 159 -13.30 -23.02 -10.52
C ILE A 159 -14.66 -23.53 -10.98
N ALA A 160 -14.73 -23.83 -12.27
CA ALA A 160 -15.83 -24.53 -12.89
C ALA A 160 -15.32 -25.71 -13.70
N LYS A 161 -16.07 -26.81 -13.67
CA LYS A 161 -15.77 -28.01 -14.45
C LYS A 161 -16.97 -28.38 -15.31
N GLN A 162 -16.72 -28.66 -16.58
CA GLN A 162 -17.73 -29.09 -17.53
C GLN A 162 -17.25 -30.36 -18.22
N GLU A 163 -18.08 -31.40 -18.21
CA GLU A 163 -17.81 -32.59 -19.02
C GLU A 163 -18.10 -32.28 -20.49
N ILE A 164 -17.15 -32.62 -21.36
CA ILE A 164 -17.21 -32.35 -22.79
C ILE A 164 -16.89 -33.60 -23.60
N GLN A 165 -17.51 -33.72 -24.78
CA GLN A 165 -17.24 -34.81 -25.69
C GLN A 165 -15.98 -34.52 -26.52
N VAL A 166 -14.93 -35.34 -26.35
CA VAL A 166 -13.62 -35.17 -27.02
C VAL A 166 -13.62 -35.87 -28.38
N THR A 167 -14.08 -37.13 -28.41
CA THR A 167 -14.30 -37.92 -29.63
C THR A 167 -15.65 -38.61 -29.55
N LYS A 168 -16.04 -39.38 -30.58
CA LYS A 168 -17.30 -40.15 -30.55
C LYS A 168 -17.35 -41.14 -29.37
N SER A 169 -16.22 -41.64 -28.89
CA SER A 169 -16.10 -42.66 -27.84
C SER A 169 -15.46 -42.18 -26.54
N ARG A 170 -15.02 -40.91 -26.44
CA ARG A 170 -14.29 -40.38 -25.28
C ARG A 170 -14.86 -39.05 -24.81
N THR A 171 -15.13 -38.95 -23.51
CA THR A 171 -15.39 -37.69 -22.81
C THR A 171 -14.13 -37.19 -22.10
N GLY A 172 -14.11 -35.92 -21.75
CA GLY A 172 -13.03 -35.26 -21.03
C GLY A 172 -13.58 -34.12 -20.20
N MET A 173 -12.80 -33.66 -19.22
CA MET A 173 -13.18 -32.51 -18.40
C MET A 173 -12.55 -31.24 -18.93
N MET A 174 -13.36 -30.19 -19.00
CA MET A 174 -12.95 -28.81 -19.22
C MET A 174 -12.93 -28.09 -17.88
N TRP A 175 -11.74 -27.70 -17.44
CA TRP A 175 -11.50 -26.89 -16.25
C TRP A 175 -11.33 -25.43 -16.62
N MET A 176 -12.12 -24.59 -15.97
CA MET A 176 -12.16 -23.13 -16.12
C MET A 176 -11.82 -22.48 -14.78
N TYR A 177 -11.02 -21.43 -14.83
CA TYR A 177 -10.50 -20.75 -13.65
C TYR A 177 -10.76 -19.24 -13.76
N THR A 178 -11.08 -18.61 -12.64
CA THR A 178 -11.14 -17.14 -12.53
C THR A 178 -10.51 -16.71 -11.22
N ASN A 179 -9.56 -15.78 -11.29
CA ASN A 179 -9.03 -15.12 -10.11
C ASN A 179 -10.10 -14.17 -9.56
N PRO A 180 -10.63 -14.38 -8.34
CA PRO A 180 -11.71 -13.57 -7.78
C PRO A 180 -11.29 -12.12 -7.50
N ASN A 181 -9.99 -11.85 -7.37
CA ASN A 181 -9.47 -10.51 -7.08
C ASN A 181 -9.22 -9.69 -8.35
N THR A 182 -8.75 -10.33 -9.42
CA THR A 182 -8.37 -9.62 -10.66
C THR A 182 -9.37 -9.80 -11.79
N GLY A 183 -10.27 -10.78 -11.71
CA GLY A 183 -11.14 -11.19 -12.82
C GLY A 183 -10.40 -11.89 -13.97
N GLU A 184 -9.08 -12.05 -13.86
CA GLU A 184 -8.29 -12.76 -14.86
C GLU A 184 -8.72 -14.23 -14.91
N CYS A 185 -9.00 -14.72 -16.11
CA CYS A 185 -9.60 -16.03 -16.29
C CYS A 185 -8.92 -16.84 -17.40
N GLY A 186 -9.08 -18.16 -17.33
CA GLY A 186 -8.39 -19.06 -18.25
C GLY A 186 -8.87 -20.50 -18.19
N ILE A 187 -8.30 -21.30 -19.08
CA ILE A 187 -8.60 -22.72 -19.25
C ILE A 187 -7.37 -23.54 -18.89
N GLY A 188 -7.55 -24.63 -18.14
CA GLY A 188 -6.44 -25.55 -17.85
C GLY A 188 -5.82 -26.11 -19.13
N LEU A 189 -4.49 -26.17 -19.22
CA LEU A 189 -3.78 -26.57 -20.43
C LEU A 189 -4.22 -27.96 -20.97
N LYS A 190 -4.45 -28.92 -20.08
CA LYS A 190 -5.00 -30.25 -20.46
C LYS A 190 -6.42 -30.15 -21.02
N SER A 191 -7.24 -29.24 -20.52
CA SER A 191 -8.60 -29.00 -21.03
C SER A 191 -8.57 -28.55 -22.49
N ILE A 192 -7.59 -27.74 -22.90
CA ILE A 192 -7.44 -27.31 -24.30
C ILE A 192 -7.21 -28.52 -25.22
N THR A 193 -6.45 -29.53 -24.78
CA THR A 193 -6.28 -30.76 -25.57
C THR A 193 -7.61 -31.48 -25.81
N HIS A 194 -8.50 -31.51 -24.80
CA HIS A 194 -9.83 -32.10 -24.90
C HIS A 194 -10.74 -31.29 -25.82
N ILE A 195 -10.76 -29.97 -25.67
CA ILE A 195 -11.54 -29.05 -26.51
C ILE A 195 -11.12 -29.17 -27.98
N CYS A 196 -9.82 -29.31 -28.24
CA CYS A 196 -9.27 -29.46 -29.57
C CYS A 196 -9.45 -30.88 -30.17
N GLY A 197 -10.30 -31.73 -29.59
CA GLY A 197 -10.59 -33.07 -30.11
C GLY A 197 -9.47 -34.08 -29.87
N GLY A 198 -8.73 -33.94 -28.76
CA GLY A 198 -7.67 -34.87 -28.36
C GLY A 198 -6.32 -34.60 -29.03
N VAL A 199 -6.07 -33.38 -29.48
CA VAL A 199 -4.74 -32.97 -30.00
C VAL A 199 -3.67 -33.21 -28.94
N ALA A 200 -2.51 -33.70 -29.37
CA ALA A 200 -1.42 -34.01 -28.45
C ALA A 200 -0.96 -32.76 -27.70
N LEU A 201 -0.75 -32.88 -26.38
CA LEU A 201 -0.33 -31.77 -25.52
C LEU A 201 0.88 -31.01 -26.08
N LYS A 202 1.87 -31.74 -26.61
CA LYS A 202 3.06 -31.15 -27.25
C LYS A 202 2.71 -30.19 -28.39
N GLN A 203 1.72 -30.54 -29.22
CA GLN A 203 1.30 -29.70 -30.34
C GLN A 203 0.57 -28.43 -29.86
N VAL A 204 -0.22 -28.54 -28.78
CA VAL A 204 -0.87 -27.39 -28.15
C VAL A 204 0.19 -26.44 -27.56
N VAL A 205 1.16 -26.97 -26.81
CA VAL A 205 2.25 -26.17 -26.22
C VAL A 205 3.08 -25.48 -27.29
N THR A 206 3.50 -26.19 -28.35
CA THR A 206 4.27 -25.60 -29.45
C THR A 206 3.51 -24.48 -30.17
N TYR A 207 2.17 -24.53 -30.22
CA TYR A 207 1.39 -23.44 -30.77
C TYR A 207 1.39 -22.23 -29.82
N ILE A 208 1.16 -22.45 -28.54
CA ILE A 208 1.16 -21.40 -27.50
C ILE A 208 2.52 -20.70 -27.42
N GLU A 209 3.63 -21.45 -27.49
CA GLU A 209 5.00 -20.90 -27.50
C GLU A 209 5.30 -20.02 -28.72
N LYS A 210 4.58 -20.23 -29.83
CA LYS A 210 4.69 -19.41 -31.06
C LYS A 210 3.69 -18.26 -31.10
N HIS A 211 2.83 -18.14 -30.09
CA HIS A 211 1.85 -17.07 -30.00
C HIS A 211 2.56 -15.73 -29.76
N GLN A 212 2.03 -14.63 -30.30
CA GLN A 212 2.62 -13.30 -30.14
C GLN A 212 2.77 -12.91 -28.65
N ASP A 213 1.80 -13.36 -27.83
CA ASP A 213 1.77 -13.14 -26.38
C ASP A 213 2.30 -14.33 -25.55
N HIS A 214 3.20 -15.16 -26.09
CA HIS A 214 3.69 -16.37 -25.41
C HIS A 214 4.23 -16.11 -23.99
N ASP A 215 4.93 -14.99 -23.75
CA ASP A 215 5.45 -14.58 -22.44
C ASP A 215 4.35 -14.34 -21.38
N ARG A 216 3.10 -14.13 -21.83
CA ARG A 216 1.91 -13.90 -20.97
C ARG A 216 0.81 -14.93 -21.19
N ALA A 217 1.11 -16.01 -21.91
CA ALA A 217 0.12 -17.03 -22.28
C ALA A 217 -0.44 -17.79 -21.09
N PHE A 218 0.32 -17.85 -20.00
CA PHE A 218 -0.07 -18.58 -18.80
C PHE A 218 -0.38 -17.61 -17.66
N ILE A 219 -1.52 -17.84 -17.02
CA ILE A 219 -1.83 -17.28 -15.69
C ILE A 219 -1.03 -18.05 -14.63
N ARG A 220 -0.80 -19.33 -14.88
CA ARG A 220 -0.06 -20.26 -14.02
C ARG A 220 0.68 -21.27 -14.89
N THR A 221 1.91 -21.60 -14.51
CA THR A 221 2.74 -22.65 -15.14
C THR A 221 2.81 -23.91 -14.26
N GLY A 222 3.34 -25.02 -14.78
CA GLY A 222 3.49 -26.28 -14.06
C GLY A 222 2.42 -27.34 -14.36
N ALA A 223 2.23 -28.32 -13.45
CA ALA A 223 1.36 -29.47 -13.68
C ALA A 223 -0.13 -29.11 -13.89
N ASP A 224 -0.57 -28.01 -13.27
CA ASP A 224 -1.91 -27.44 -13.36
C ASP A 224 -1.90 -26.11 -14.11
N ALA A 225 -1.08 -26.02 -15.17
CA ALA A 225 -0.96 -24.80 -15.95
C ALA A 225 -2.31 -24.27 -16.45
N ILE A 226 -2.53 -22.97 -16.26
CA ILE A 226 -3.75 -22.26 -16.66
C ILE A 226 -3.36 -21.33 -17.81
N VAL A 227 -3.92 -21.59 -18.98
CA VAL A 227 -3.73 -20.74 -20.16
C VAL A 227 -4.72 -19.60 -20.11
N ARG A 228 -4.23 -18.37 -20.27
CA ARG A 228 -5.03 -17.14 -20.32
C ARG A 228 -6.12 -17.26 -21.39
N SER A 229 -7.32 -16.78 -21.08
CA SER A 229 -8.51 -16.96 -21.91
C SER A 229 -8.35 -16.56 -23.38
N ASN A 230 -7.75 -15.41 -23.68
CA ASN A 230 -7.47 -14.98 -25.06
C ASN A 230 -6.58 -15.98 -25.81
N VAL A 231 -5.45 -16.38 -25.21
CA VAL A 231 -4.52 -17.35 -25.82
C VAL A 231 -5.16 -18.74 -25.93
N ALA A 232 -5.99 -19.13 -24.96
CA ALA A 232 -6.77 -20.36 -25.03
C ALA A 232 -7.75 -20.33 -26.21
N TYR A 233 -8.46 -19.21 -26.41
CA TYR A 233 -9.36 -19.03 -27.54
C TYR A 233 -8.61 -19.09 -28.87
N ASP A 234 -7.51 -18.35 -29.03
CA ASP A 234 -6.72 -18.32 -30.25
C ASP A 234 -6.17 -19.71 -30.60
N THR A 235 -5.75 -20.46 -29.59
CA THR A 235 -5.32 -21.85 -29.73
C THR A 235 -6.46 -22.75 -30.21
N ILE A 236 -7.64 -22.66 -29.61
CA ILE A 236 -8.83 -23.43 -30.01
C ILE A 236 -9.26 -23.06 -31.44
N TYR A 237 -9.27 -21.77 -31.75
CA TYR A 237 -9.60 -21.23 -33.07
C TYR A 237 -8.64 -21.75 -34.13
N TYR A 238 -7.33 -21.73 -33.86
CA TYR A 238 -6.32 -22.26 -34.77
C TYR A 238 -6.57 -23.73 -35.10
N PHE A 239 -6.77 -24.60 -34.12
CA PHE A 239 -7.03 -26.02 -34.40
C PHE A 239 -8.38 -26.26 -35.09
N GLY A 240 -9.36 -25.38 -34.92
CA GLY A 240 -10.66 -25.44 -35.60
C GLY A 240 -10.62 -25.00 -37.06
N HIS A 241 -9.84 -23.97 -37.38
CA HIS A 241 -9.93 -23.27 -38.66
C HIS A 241 -8.64 -23.28 -39.49
N ASN A 242 -7.47 -23.25 -38.84
CA ASN A 242 -6.19 -22.96 -39.49
C ASN A 242 -5.23 -24.17 -39.53
N ALA A 243 -5.31 -25.07 -38.55
CA ALA A 243 -4.48 -26.26 -38.50
C ALA A 243 -4.85 -27.27 -39.61
N SER A 244 -3.87 -28.03 -40.08
CA SER A 244 -4.08 -29.18 -40.97
C SER A 244 -3.65 -30.47 -40.28
N PRO A 245 -4.54 -31.44 -40.02
CA PRO A 245 -5.98 -31.41 -40.30
C PRO A 245 -6.77 -30.57 -39.27
N ARG A 246 -7.82 -29.89 -39.75
CA ARG A 246 -8.77 -29.13 -38.92
C ARG A 246 -9.54 -30.05 -37.98
N LYS A 247 -9.84 -29.58 -36.78
CA LYS A 247 -10.56 -30.33 -35.75
C LYS A 247 -11.99 -29.82 -35.61
N THR A 248 -12.96 -30.67 -35.96
CA THR A 248 -14.40 -30.32 -35.92
C THR A 248 -14.85 -29.87 -34.53
N ARG A 249 -14.40 -30.56 -33.46
CA ARG A 249 -14.70 -30.17 -32.07
C ARG A 249 -14.14 -28.81 -31.69
N ALA A 250 -12.91 -28.51 -32.11
CA ALA A 250 -12.31 -27.20 -31.87
C ALA A 250 -13.12 -26.09 -32.56
N LYS A 251 -13.61 -26.33 -33.78
CA LYS A 251 -14.49 -25.41 -34.51
C LYS A 251 -15.83 -25.16 -33.80
N GLU A 252 -16.47 -26.21 -33.28
CA GLU A 252 -17.72 -26.08 -32.49
C GLU A 252 -17.51 -25.25 -31.23
N TRP A 253 -16.41 -25.51 -30.50
CA TRP A 253 -16.09 -24.76 -29.28
C TRP A 253 -15.63 -23.33 -29.56
N ALA A 254 -14.91 -23.07 -30.65
CA ALA A 254 -14.54 -21.71 -31.06
C ALA A 254 -15.80 -20.85 -31.29
N ALA A 255 -16.85 -21.40 -31.91
CA ALA A 255 -18.12 -20.69 -32.09
C ALA A 255 -18.81 -20.38 -30.74
N LYS A 256 -18.72 -21.30 -29.78
CA LYS A 256 -19.33 -21.14 -28.44
C LYS A 256 -18.53 -20.19 -27.53
N LEU A 257 -17.21 -20.12 -27.71
CA LEU A 257 -16.27 -19.37 -26.88
C LEU A 257 -15.83 -18.03 -27.49
N GLN A 258 -16.58 -17.47 -28.45
CA GLN A 258 -16.26 -16.15 -29.03
C GLN A 258 -16.12 -15.04 -27.96
N GLN A 259 -16.89 -15.13 -26.88
CA GLN A 259 -16.73 -14.32 -25.67
C GLN A 259 -16.25 -15.21 -24.52
N ILE A 260 -15.04 -15.75 -24.66
CA ILE A 260 -14.49 -16.75 -23.73
C ILE A 260 -14.45 -16.25 -22.28
N ASP A 261 -14.16 -14.98 -22.05
CA ASP A 261 -14.11 -14.38 -20.71
C ASP A 261 -15.49 -14.39 -20.06
N THR A 262 -16.50 -13.85 -20.75
CA THR A 262 -17.89 -13.86 -20.32
C THR A 262 -18.38 -15.28 -20.05
N TYR A 263 -18.02 -16.23 -20.92
CA TYR A 263 -18.37 -17.63 -20.73
C TYR A 263 -17.74 -18.18 -19.44
N ILE A 264 -16.43 -18.01 -19.27
CA ILE A 264 -15.71 -18.52 -18.10
C ILE A 264 -16.24 -17.87 -16.82
N HIS A 265 -16.42 -16.55 -16.79
CA HIS A 265 -16.95 -15.81 -15.63
C HIS A 265 -18.35 -16.26 -15.25
N GLN A 266 -19.22 -16.47 -16.24
CA GLN A 266 -20.54 -17.05 -16.00
C GLN A 266 -20.39 -18.42 -15.34
N GLN A 267 -19.58 -19.32 -15.93
CA GLN A 267 -19.40 -20.68 -15.42
C GLN A 267 -18.76 -20.73 -14.03
N THR A 268 -17.81 -19.84 -13.72
CA THR A 268 -17.13 -19.79 -12.41
C THR A 268 -17.93 -19.03 -11.34
N GLY A 269 -19.07 -18.44 -11.72
CA GLY A 269 -19.87 -17.60 -10.81
C GLY A 269 -19.18 -16.28 -10.45
N TYR A 270 -18.25 -15.81 -11.29
CA TYR A 270 -17.59 -14.52 -11.09
C TYR A 270 -18.55 -13.38 -11.42
N ALA A 271 -18.88 -12.58 -10.42
CA ALA A 271 -19.63 -11.33 -10.57
C ALA A 271 -18.65 -10.16 -10.54
N GLU A 272 -18.51 -9.46 -11.67
CA GLU A 272 -17.68 -8.27 -11.76
C GLU A 272 -18.30 -7.17 -10.88
N THR A 273 -17.71 -6.89 -9.71
CA THR A 273 -18.12 -5.72 -8.92
C THR A 273 -17.76 -4.47 -9.70
N ASN A 274 -18.77 -3.85 -10.31
CA ASN A 274 -18.80 -2.55 -11.01
C ASN A 274 -17.47 -1.77 -10.99
N ARG A 275 -16.62 -2.03 -11.99
CA ARG A 275 -15.24 -1.51 -12.09
C ARG A 275 -15.18 -0.01 -12.38
N GLU A 276 -16.10 0.57 -13.16
CA GLU A 276 -16.11 2.03 -13.39
C GLU A 276 -16.28 2.83 -12.09
N SER A 277 -17.22 2.41 -11.23
CA SER A 277 -17.39 3.02 -9.91
C SER A 277 -16.21 2.75 -8.98
N LYS A 278 -15.57 1.57 -9.07
CA LYS A 278 -14.42 1.24 -8.24
C LYS A 278 -13.15 1.93 -8.71
N ASP A 279 -12.90 2.08 -9.99
CA ASP A 279 -11.69 2.72 -10.52
C ASP A 279 -11.77 4.24 -10.34
N ASP A 280 -12.95 4.86 -10.49
CA ASP A 280 -13.15 6.25 -10.11
C ASP A 280 -13.09 6.47 -8.59
N LEU A 281 -13.64 5.53 -7.80
CA LEU A 281 -13.54 5.57 -6.34
C LEU A 281 -12.12 5.25 -5.87
N ILE A 282 -11.37 4.39 -6.55
CA ILE A 282 -9.96 4.06 -6.27
C ILE A 282 -9.10 5.24 -6.69
N ALA A 283 -9.37 5.90 -7.82
CA ALA A 283 -8.66 7.12 -8.21
C ALA A 283 -9.02 8.30 -7.29
N ALA A 284 -10.27 8.41 -6.84
CA ALA A 284 -10.70 9.40 -5.84
C ALA A 284 -10.13 9.08 -4.44
N GLN A 285 -10.10 7.82 -4.04
CA GLN A 285 -9.49 7.34 -2.81
C GLN A 285 -7.98 7.42 -2.87
N GLN A 286 -7.33 7.21 -4.01
CA GLN A 286 -5.89 7.38 -4.17
C GLN A 286 -5.54 8.87 -4.13
N ARG A 287 -6.33 9.74 -4.77
CA ARG A 287 -6.21 11.19 -4.63
C ARG A 287 -6.44 11.64 -3.19
N GLU A 288 -7.43 11.09 -2.50
CA GLU A 288 -7.71 11.43 -1.10
C GLU A 288 -6.70 10.78 -0.15
N ILE A 289 -6.20 9.58 -0.41
CA ILE A 289 -5.10 8.95 0.33
C ILE A 289 -3.81 9.73 0.09
N GLU A 290 -3.55 10.25 -1.11
CA GLU A 290 -2.39 11.09 -1.39
C GLU A 290 -2.53 12.46 -0.74
N ARG A 291 -3.74 13.06 -0.75
CA ARG A 291 -4.06 14.28 -0.01
C ARG A 291 -3.93 14.09 1.49
N LEU A 292 -4.48 12.99 2.03
CA LEU A 292 -4.40 12.59 3.42
C LEU A 292 -2.97 12.19 3.79
N ARG A 293 -2.16 11.62 2.89
CA ARG A 293 -0.72 11.36 3.10
C ARG A 293 0.08 12.66 3.14
N LYS A 294 -0.23 13.62 2.27
CA LYS A 294 0.33 14.98 2.31
C LYS A 294 -0.09 15.70 3.61
N GLN A 295 -1.33 15.52 4.04
CA GLN A 295 -1.81 16.00 5.34
C GLN A 295 -1.22 15.24 6.53
N LEU A 296 -1.05 13.92 6.47
CA LEU A 296 -0.39 13.10 7.48
C LEU A 296 1.10 13.44 7.56
N GLY A 297 1.73 13.85 6.47
CA GLY A 297 3.07 14.46 6.49
C GLY A 297 3.12 15.77 7.29
N LEU A 298 1.99 16.46 7.43
CA LEU A 298 1.82 17.63 8.30
C LEU A 298 1.52 17.27 9.74
N TYR A 299 1.38 16.00 10.14
CA TYR A 299 1.19 15.63 11.54
C TYR A 299 2.25 14.59 11.95
N ASN A 300 2.82 14.72 13.15
CA ASN A 300 3.75 13.71 13.67
C ASN A 300 2.98 12.48 14.20
N THR A 301 3.70 11.47 14.70
CA THR A 301 3.13 10.23 15.26
C THR A 301 2.19 10.45 16.46
N THR A 302 2.18 11.64 17.06
CA THR A 302 1.28 12.03 18.16
C THR A 302 0.11 12.91 17.70
N GLY A 303 -0.05 13.14 16.40
CA GLY A 303 -1.15 13.93 15.84
C GLY A 303 -0.98 15.45 15.91
N LEU A 304 0.23 15.95 16.19
CA LEU A 304 0.57 17.38 16.22
C LEU A 304 1.09 17.88 14.88
N VAL A 305 0.70 19.11 14.51
CA VAL A 305 1.12 19.74 13.25
C VAL A 305 2.66 19.88 13.18
N ARG A 306 3.28 19.35 12.13
CA ARG A 306 4.69 19.53 11.74
C ARG A 306 4.86 20.88 11.03
N TRP A 307 4.87 21.95 11.82
CA TRP A 307 4.99 23.33 11.34
C TRP A 307 6.19 23.57 10.41
N HIS A 308 7.34 22.93 10.65
CA HIS A 308 8.50 23.03 9.77
C HIS A 308 8.24 22.45 8.37
N PHE A 309 7.53 21.32 8.27
CA PHE A 309 7.16 20.72 6.99
C PHE A 309 6.09 21.55 6.25
N LEU A 310 5.14 22.12 6.98
CA LEU A 310 4.13 23.05 6.42
C LEU A 310 4.79 24.30 5.82
N LEU A 311 5.72 24.93 6.55
CA LEU A 311 6.48 26.06 6.06
C LEU A 311 7.33 25.67 4.83
N GLY A 312 8.04 24.54 4.90
CA GLY A 312 8.82 23.99 3.80
C GLY A 312 8.02 23.83 2.52
N THR A 313 6.83 23.23 2.62
CA THR A 313 5.90 23.04 1.50
C THR A 313 5.40 24.37 0.93
N THR A 314 5.11 25.34 1.80
CA THR A 314 4.68 26.68 1.40
C THR A 314 5.77 27.42 0.63
N LEU A 315 7.02 27.33 1.09
CA LEU A 315 8.16 27.94 0.42
C LEU A 315 8.45 27.25 -0.92
N ASP A 316 8.35 25.92 -0.97
CA ASP A 316 8.52 25.16 -2.21
C ASP A 316 7.47 25.54 -3.27
N TYR A 317 6.21 25.73 -2.87
CA TYR A 317 5.18 26.26 -3.78
C TYR A 317 5.48 27.68 -4.26
N LYS A 318 5.98 28.55 -3.38
CA LYS A 318 6.31 29.94 -3.71
C LYS A 318 7.48 30.05 -4.69
N PHE A 319 8.49 29.19 -4.53
CA PHE A 319 9.72 29.22 -5.32
C PHE A 319 9.72 28.18 -6.46
N GLY A 320 8.70 27.33 -6.55
CA GLY A 320 8.53 26.33 -7.59
C GLY A 320 8.52 26.97 -8.98
N GLY A 321 9.38 26.47 -9.87
CA GLY A 321 9.54 27.00 -11.23
C GLY A 321 10.54 28.14 -11.38
N SER A 322 11.11 28.68 -10.29
CA SER A 322 12.16 29.72 -10.36
C SER A 322 13.60 29.17 -10.42
N GLY A 323 13.76 27.84 -10.43
CA GLY A 323 15.07 27.17 -10.34
C GLY A 323 15.67 27.10 -8.92
N ALA A 324 14.99 27.65 -7.92
CA ALA A 324 15.41 27.53 -6.52
C ALA A 324 15.06 26.14 -5.96
N VAL A 325 15.94 25.58 -5.12
CA VAL A 325 15.76 24.26 -4.49
C VAL A 325 15.52 24.45 -3.00
N VAL A 326 14.29 24.18 -2.55
CA VAL A 326 13.94 24.21 -1.12
C VAL A 326 14.15 22.80 -0.54
N LYS A 327 14.99 22.70 0.49
CA LYS A 327 15.19 21.47 1.26
C LYS A 327 14.81 21.75 2.71
N SER A 328 13.89 20.95 3.27
CA SER A 328 13.36 21.13 4.63
C SER A 328 13.81 20.01 5.54
N GLU A 329 14.07 20.31 6.82
CA GLU A 329 14.49 19.34 7.84
C GLU A 329 15.70 18.47 7.40
N ILE A 330 16.71 19.11 6.81
CA ILE A 330 17.92 18.43 6.34
C ILE A 330 18.72 17.93 7.54
N GLU A 331 19.12 16.66 7.51
CA GLU A 331 20.12 16.12 8.43
C GLU A 331 21.49 16.74 8.12
N THR A 332 22.00 17.54 9.06
CA THR A 332 23.22 18.34 8.86
C THR A 332 24.49 17.56 9.23
N THR A 333 24.37 16.39 9.84
CA THR A 333 25.50 15.58 10.31
C THR A 333 25.85 14.48 9.30
N ALA A 334 26.43 14.86 8.15
CA ALA A 334 26.94 13.90 7.17
C ALA A 334 28.18 13.12 7.68
N THR A 335 28.92 13.73 8.61
CA THR A 335 30.09 13.16 9.29
C THR A 335 29.87 13.19 10.80
N ARG A 336 30.50 12.25 11.50
CA ARG A 336 30.47 12.20 12.97
C ARG A 336 31.16 13.44 13.53
N GLN A 337 30.38 14.37 14.06
CA GLN A 337 30.87 15.51 14.81
C GLN A 337 31.27 15.03 16.22
N LEU A 338 32.52 15.29 16.60
CA LEU A 338 33.06 14.89 17.89
C LEU A 338 33.38 16.16 18.68
N LEU A 339 32.82 16.27 19.87
CA LEU A 339 33.28 17.22 20.86
C LEU A 339 34.63 16.73 21.39
N ASP A 340 35.65 17.60 21.42
CA ASP A 340 36.99 17.23 21.90
C ASP A 340 36.93 16.75 23.35
N PHE A 341 36.36 17.55 24.26
CA PHE A 341 36.16 17.12 25.66
C PHE A 341 34.89 17.69 26.29
N ALA A 342 34.23 16.85 27.09
CA ALA A 342 33.24 17.26 28.09
C ALA A 342 33.73 16.84 29.48
N ILE A 343 34.01 17.81 30.34
CA ILE A 343 34.54 17.56 31.68
C ILE A 343 33.45 17.89 32.70
N GLY A 344 32.89 16.86 33.33
CA GLY A 344 31.89 16.99 34.38
C GLY A 344 32.45 16.78 35.79
N ASN A 345 31.66 17.12 36.80
CA ASN A 345 31.93 16.82 38.22
C ASN A 345 33.24 17.39 38.80
N LEU A 346 33.78 18.46 38.22
CA LEU A 346 35.01 19.11 38.71
C LEU A 346 34.90 19.61 40.15
N LYS A 347 33.69 19.87 40.65
CA LYS A 347 33.44 20.27 42.04
C LYS A 347 34.03 19.30 43.06
N HIS A 348 34.07 17.99 42.77
CA HIS A 348 34.69 17.00 43.66
C HIS A 348 36.20 17.07 43.63
N TYR A 349 36.79 17.18 42.45
CA TYR A 349 38.23 17.36 42.27
C TYR A 349 38.73 18.64 42.96
N ALA A 350 37.97 19.73 42.80
CA ALA A 350 38.25 21.05 43.36
C ALA A 350 38.25 21.12 44.90
N LYS A 351 37.73 20.08 45.61
CA LYS A 351 37.78 20.03 47.07
C LYS A 351 39.20 19.85 47.62
N HIS A 352 40.05 19.18 46.86
CA HIS A 352 41.39 18.79 47.30
C HIS A 352 42.49 19.29 46.37
N HIS A 353 42.14 19.78 45.17
CA HIS A 353 43.09 20.21 44.15
C HIS A 353 42.67 21.54 43.55
N ARG A 354 43.65 22.34 43.11
CA ARG A 354 43.39 23.49 42.26
C ARG A 354 43.08 23.01 40.85
N VAL A 355 42.06 23.57 40.22
CA VAL A 355 41.65 23.21 38.86
C VAL A 355 42.49 23.99 37.86
N LEU A 356 42.73 23.39 36.70
CA LEU A 356 43.30 24.03 35.51
C LEU A 356 42.67 25.40 35.25
N ASP A 357 43.51 26.41 35.00
CA ASP A 357 43.00 27.76 34.73
C ASP A 357 42.09 27.75 33.51
N GLY A 358 41.00 28.52 33.63
CA GLY A 358 39.96 28.64 32.61
C GLY A 358 38.82 27.64 32.72
N LEU A 359 38.99 26.51 33.43
CA LEU A 359 37.86 25.63 33.76
C LEU A 359 37.09 26.18 34.96
N ASN A 360 35.78 25.90 35.00
CA ASN A 360 34.90 26.27 36.09
C ASN A 360 34.50 25.04 36.92
N PRO A 361 34.96 24.90 38.18
CA PRO A 361 34.59 23.75 39.03
C PRO A 361 33.12 23.72 39.45
N ASN A 362 32.43 24.87 39.39
CA ASN A 362 31.02 24.97 39.74
C ASN A 362 30.10 24.72 38.55
N ALA A 363 30.64 24.63 37.33
CA ALA A 363 29.86 24.23 36.17
C ALA A 363 29.66 22.72 36.16
N ASP A 364 28.45 22.27 35.82
CA ASP A 364 28.14 20.85 35.70
C ASP A 364 28.92 20.23 34.53
N HIS A 365 29.08 21.00 33.44
CA HIS A 365 29.86 20.60 32.27
C HIS A 365 30.79 21.73 31.79
N ASN A 366 32.07 21.41 31.69
CA ASN A 366 33.03 22.22 30.96
C ASN A 366 33.16 21.63 29.55
N ILE A 367 32.67 22.37 28.56
CA ILE A 367 32.70 21.97 27.16
C ILE A 367 33.97 22.56 26.56
N VAL A 368 34.88 21.70 26.13
CA VAL A 368 36.22 22.11 25.70
C VAL A 368 36.41 21.80 24.22
N THR A 369 36.92 22.77 23.47
CA THR A 369 37.58 22.51 22.19
C THR A 369 39.08 22.76 22.32
N TYR A 370 39.88 21.97 21.62
CA TYR A 370 41.32 22.14 21.57
C TYR A 370 41.79 22.36 20.13
N LYS A 371 42.63 23.37 19.95
CA LYS A 371 43.36 23.63 18.71
C LYS A 371 44.86 23.52 19.00
N SER A 372 45.45 22.48 18.42
CA SER A 372 46.88 22.24 18.48
C SER A 372 47.65 23.35 17.78
N HIS A 373 48.98 23.33 17.85
CA HIS A 373 49.78 24.34 17.15
C HIS A 373 49.67 24.26 15.62
N HIS A 374 49.19 23.13 15.07
CA HIS A 374 48.89 22.92 13.65
C HIS A 374 47.55 23.52 13.21
N GLU A 375 46.74 23.97 14.17
CA GLU A 375 45.40 24.48 13.92
C GLU A 375 45.25 25.90 14.47
N THR A 376 44.50 26.73 13.76
CA THR A 376 44.19 28.08 14.22
C THR A 376 42.84 28.09 14.92
N LEU A 377 42.77 28.70 16.10
CA LEU A 377 41.49 29.05 16.72
C LEU A 377 40.93 30.31 16.04
N ASP A 378 40.10 30.12 15.02
CA ASP A 378 39.46 31.18 14.26
C ASP A 378 37.94 31.29 14.57
N VAL A 379 37.25 32.18 13.87
CA VAL A 379 35.80 32.40 14.05
C VAL A 379 34.99 31.14 13.71
N ASN A 380 35.43 30.33 12.74
CA ASN A 380 34.74 29.11 12.37
C ASN A 380 34.88 28.05 13.47
N ALA A 381 36.08 27.88 14.03
CA ALA A 381 36.33 26.99 15.16
C ALA A 381 35.48 27.39 16.40
N ILE A 382 35.30 28.69 16.65
CA ILE A 382 34.40 29.17 17.71
C ILE A 382 32.94 28.84 17.42
N ASN A 383 32.46 29.07 16.19
CA ASN A 383 31.08 28.75 15.81
C ASN A 383 30.82 27.24 15.89
N GLU A 384 31.80 26.43 15.48
CA GLU A 384 31.76 24.98 15.59
C GLU A 384 31.70 24.55 17.05
N HIS A 385 32.52 25.14 17.92
CA HIS A 385 32.50 24.86 19.36
C HIS A 385 31.13 25.18 20.01
N ILE A 386 30.51 26.29 19.64
CA ILE A 386 29.13 26.62 20.05
C ILE A 386 28.16 25.54 19.54
N GLY A 387 28.32 25.10 18.29
CA GLY A 387 27.57 23.99 17.71
C GLY A 387 27.73 22.69 18.51
N TYR A 388 28.96 22.34 18.90
CA TYR A 388 29.25 21.17 19.73
C TYR A 388 28.63 21.26 21.11
N TYR A 389 28.66 22.42 21.76
CA TYR A 389 27.93 22.66 23.00
C TYR A 389 26.43 22.38 22.83
N VAL A 390 25.79 22.94 21.80
CA VAL A 390 24.35 22.75 21.56
C VAL A 390 24.04 21.28 21.26
N GLY A 391 24.89 20.61 20.48
CA GLY A 391 24.78 19.19 20.17
C GLY A 391 24.91 18.32 21.43
N TYR A 392 25.94 18.57 22.24
CA TYR A 392 26.19 17.87 23.50
C TYR A 392 25.01 18.02 24.45
N LYS A 393 24.54 19.25 24.70
CA LYS A 393 23.39 19.53 25.57
C LYS A 393 22.13 18.76 25.15
N LYS A 394 21.79 18.75 23.87
CA LYS A 394 20.64 17.99 23.34
C LYS A 394 20.85 16.48 23.40
N GLY A 395 22.10 16.03 23.32
CA GLY A 395 22.48 14.62 23.35
C GLY A 395 22.35 14.02 24.74
N ILE A 396 22.87 14.70 25.77
CA ILE A 396 22.78 14.24 27.17
C ILE A 396 21.33 14.16 27.65
N GLU A 397 20.47 15.12 27.27
CA GLU A 397 19.02 15.09 27.52
C GLU A 397 18.33 13.85 26.93
N LYS A 398 18.89 13.23 25.89
CA LYS A 398 18.35 12.01 25.25
C LYS A 398 18.94 10.71 25.79
N LEU A 399 20.13 10.75 26.38
CA LEU A 399 20.89 9.57 26.81
C LEU A 399 20.66 9.21 28.28
N THR A 400 20.03 10.09 29.05
CA THR A 400 19.81 9.90 30.49
C THR A 400 18.40 10.31 30.87
N ASP A 401 17.82 9.63 31.87
CA ASP A 401 16.49 9.98 32.43
C ASP A 401 16.56 11.16 33.41
N LYS A 402 17.70 11.85 33.52
CA LYS A 402 17.88 13.01 34.39
C LYS A 402 17.46 14.29 33.66
N ASP A 403 16.77 15.16 34.38
CA ASP A 403 16.49 16.52 33.92
C ASP A 403 17.79 17.35 33.94
N HIS A 404 18.30 17.64 32.75
CA HIS A 404 19.50 18.46 32.52
C HIS A 404 19.14 19.92 32.15
N SER A 405 17.88 20.32 32.26
CA SER A 405 17.43 21.68 31.89
C SER A 405 18.09 22.78 32.74
N GLN A 406 18.45 22.43 33.98
CA GLN A 406 19.11 23.32 34.95
C GLN A 406 20.63 23.19 34.95
N ASP A 407 21.21 22.31 34.14
CA ASP A 407 22.66 22.14 34.09
C ASP A 407 23.35 23.42 33.63
N SER A 408 24.44 23.73 34.31
CA SER A 408 25.32 24.85 33.99
C SER A 408 26.44 24.42 33.05
N TYR A 409 26.59 25.15 31.95
CA TYR A 409 27.58 24.87 30.91
C TYR A 409 28.62 25.99 30.83
N HIS A 410 29.89 25.62 30.85
CA HIS A 410 31.02 26.54 30.73
C HIS A 410 31.82 26.19 29.48
N LEU A 411 31.89 27.11 28.52
CA LEU A 411 32.57 26.89 27.25
C LEU A 411 34.03 27.36 27.33
N VAL A 412 34.94 26.49 26.92
CA VAL A 412 36.39 26.71 26.98
C VAL A 412 37.01 26.36 25.62
N ALA A 413 37.65 27.33 25.00
CA ALA A 413 38.46 27.11 23.82
C ALA A 413 39.94 27.12 24.23
N VAL A 414 40.61 25.99 24.09
CA VAL A 414 42.04 25.86 24.36
C VAL A 414 42.77 25.95 23.04
N CYS A 415 43.75 26.85 22.93
CA CYS A 415 44.62 26.92 21.77
C CYS A 415 46.07 27.01 22.17
N THR A 416 46.95 26.38 21.39
CA THR A 416 48.37 26.45 21.68
C THR A 416 48.96 27.82 21.35
N ARG A 417 48.58 28.41 20.21
CA ARG A 417 49.05 29.74 19.78
C ARG A 417 48.01 30.82 20.10
N TYR A 418 48.49 32.02 20.44
CA TYR A 418 47.61 33.16 20.64
C TYR A 418 46.85 33.49 19.34
N PRO A 419 45.51 33.55 19.36
CA PRO A 419 44.73 33.67 18.15
C PRO A 419 44.58 35.14 17.73
N GLU A 420 45.65 35.73 17.19
CA GLU A 420 45.73 37.16 16.85
C GLU A 420 44.56 37.64 15.97
N ILE A 421 44.27 36.89 14.90
CA ILE A 421 43.21 37.24 13.94
C ILE A 421 41.84 37.24 14.63
N LEU A 422 41.53 36.21 15.43
CA LEU A 422 40.27 36.11 16.16
C LEU A 422 40.14 37.25 17.18
N ALA A 423 41.20 37.54 17.94
CA ALA A 423 41.21 38.62 18.92
C ALA A 423 40.97 39.98 18.24
N GLN A 424 41.63 40.24 17.10
CA GLN A 424 41.47 41.46 16.32
C GLN A 424 40.03 41.60 15.79
N GLN A 425 39.46 40.52 15.24
CA GLN A 425 38.10 40.50 14.71
C GLN A 425 37.03 40.65 15.81
N ALA A 426 37.28 40.10 17.00
CA ALA A 426 36.39 40.22 18.14
C ALA A 426 36.36 41.64 18.74
N GLY A 427 37.44 42.41 18.60
CA GLY A 427 37.52 43.80 19.04
C GLY A 427 37.17 43.95 20.52
N SER A 428 36.18 44.77 20.85
CA SER A 428 35.74 45.03 22.23
C SER A 428 35.16 43.83 22.97
N LYS A 429 34.84 42.74 22.25
CA LYS A 429 34.36 41.48 22.83
C LYS A 429 35.49 40.59 23.35
N TRP A 430 36.74 40.90 23.01
CA TRP A 430 37.91 40.20 23.49
C TRP A 430 38.49 40.93 24.70
N SER A 431 38.61 40.25 25.83
CA SER A 431 39.17 40.83 27.05
C SER A 431 40.14 39.88 27.72
N LYS A 432 41.30 40.40 28.11
CA LYS A 432 42.29 39.64 28.88
C LYS A 432 41.83 39.56 30.34
N LEU A 433 41.74 38.35 30.87
CA LEU A 433 41.45 38.12 32.29
C LEU A 433 42.75 38.03 33.09
N GLN A 434 43.69 37.23 32.59
CA GLN A 434 45.07 37.09 33.09
C GLN A 434 45.96 36.59 31.94
N ASP A 435 47.25 36.40 32.21
CA ASP A 435 48.17 35.85 31.20
C ASP A 435 47.72 34.44 30.75
N GLY A 436 47.60 34.27 29.44
CA GLY A 436 47.08 33.05 28.83
C GLY A 436 45.59 32.78 29.03
N LEU A 437 44.84 33.70 29.66
CA LEU A 437 43.41 33.55 29.85
C LEU A 437 42.66 34.77 29.34
N TYR A 438 41.80 34.53 28.36
CA TYR A 438 41.02 35.55 27.70
C TYR A 438 39.53 35.20 27.78
N ARG A 439 38.70 36.22 27.63
CA ARG A 439 37.25 36.09 27.55
C ARG A 439 36.80 36.65 26.22
N LEU A 440 36.02 35.84 25.51
CA LEU A 440 35.31 36.20 24.30
C LEU A 440 33.81 36.31 24.63
N ASP A 441 33.32 37.54 24.64
CA ASP A 441 31.93 37.87 24.99
C ASP A 441 31.04 37.94 23.74
N LEU A 442 30.43 36.81 23.37
CA LEU A 442 29.39 36.73 22.35
C LEU A 442 28.00 36.69 23.01
N LEU A 443 27.00 36.07 22.36
CA LEU A 443 25.74 35.72 23.03
C LEU A 443 25.96 34.72 24.18
N ILE A 444 27.04 33.94 24.10
CA ILE A 444 27.50 33.02 25.13
C ILE A 444 28.94 33.41 25.45
N LYS A 445 29.29 33.42 26.74
CA LYS A 445 30.64 33.69 27.20
C LYS A 445 31.53 32.47 26.93
N ILE A 446 32.67 32.68 26.29
CA ILE A 446 33.68 31.65 26.05
C ILE A 446 34.98 32.08 26.72
N ILE A 447 35.57 31.17 27.49
CA ILE A 447 36.91 31.35 28.04
C ILE A 447 37.91 30.79 27.04
N VAL A 448 38.92 31.57 26.70
CA VAL A 448 40.00 31.13 25.82
C VAL A 448 41.26 30.95 26.64
N VAL A 449 41.80 29.73 26.62
CA VAL A 449 43.06 29.35 27.28
C VAL A 449 44.13 29.25 26.21
N VAL A 450 45.22 30.00 26.37
CA VAL A 450 46.37 29.99 25.47
C VAL A 450 47.52 29.29 26.17
N THR A 451 47.81 28.04 25.80
CA THR A 451 48.77 27.19 26.53
C THR A 451 50.22 27.70 26.44
N SER A 452 50.53 28.52 25.43
CA SER A 452 51.80 29.25 25.29
C SER A 452 51.89 30.56 26.08
N GLN A 453 50.90 30.87 26.90
CA GLN A 453 50.86 32.11 27.69
C GLN A 453 50.38 31.89 29.13
N VAL A 454 49.79 30.73 29.42
CA VAL A 454 49.31 30.40 30.77
C VAL A 454 50.46 30.42 31.78
N GLU A 455 50.14 30.77 33.02
CA GLU A 455 51.09 30.80 34.12
C GLU A 455 51.77 29.44 34.32
N ILE A 456 53.10 29.45 34.46
CA ILE A 456 53.90 28.26 34.78
C ILE A 456 53.70 27.93 36.26
N ALA A 457 52.72 27.08 36.52
CA ALA A 457 52.34 26.66 37.87
C ALA A 457 51.89 25.19 37.87
N PRO A 458 52.04 24.45 38.99
CA PRO A 458 51.70 23.03 39.04
C PRO A 458 50.27 22.71 38.61
N HIS A 459 49.28 23.49 39.04
CA HIS A 459 47.87 23.25 38.68
C HIS A 459 47.56 23.40 37.19
N ASN A 460 48.44 24.05 36.42
CA ASN A 460 48.36 24.21 34.97
C ASN A 460 49.17 23.17 34.21
N SER A 461 49.70 22.14 34.88
CA SER A 461 50.58 21.12 34.30
C SER A 461 50.07 20.54 32.98
N SER A 462 48.77 20.22 32.90
CA SER A 462 48.17 19.71 31.67
C SER A 462 48.17 20.72 30.52
N TRP A 463 47.96 22.01 30.80
CA TRP A 463 48.10 23.06 29.78
C TRP A 463 49.55 23.24 29.34
N LEU A 464 50.49 23.19 30.28
CA LEU A 464 51.91 23.34 30.00
C LEU A 464 52.45 22.17 29.16
N LEU A 465 51.99 20.94 29.37
CA LEU A 465 52.36 19.77 28.55
C LEU A 465 51.99 19.93 27.08
N PHE A 466 50.88 20.62 26.78
CA PHE A 466 50.41 20.87 25.42
C PHE A 466 50.70 22.32 24.96
N SER A 467 51.72 22.93 25.56
CA SER A 467 52.33 24.16 25.07
C SER A 467 53.26 23.86 23.89
N HIS A 468 53.45 24.83 22.99
CA HIS A 468 54.50 24.73 21.95
C HIS A 468 55.89 25.18 22.46
N ASP A 469 56.01 25.44 23.77
CA ASP A 469 57.19 25.99 24.41
C ASP A 469 57.91 24.89 25.18
N LYS A 470 59.15 24.60 24.76
CA LYS A 470 59.98 23.52 25.31
C LYS A 470 60.21 23.65 26.82
N GLU A 471 60.45 24.86 27.32
CA GLU A 471 60.72 25.07 28.75
C GLU A 471 59.48 24.77 29.59
N ARG A 472 58.29 25.12 29.09
CA ARG A 472 57.01 24.82 29.74
C ARG A 472 56.69 23.33 29.75
N VAL A 473 56.94 22.65 28.62
CA VAL A 473 56.71 21.20 28.52
C VAL A 473 57.65 20.45 29.46
N GLU A 474 58.94 20.78 29.48
CA GLU A 474 59.89 20.12 30.38
C GLU A 474 59.62 20.43 31.86
N TYR A 475 59.21 21.66 32.20
CA TYR A 475 58.75 21.99 33.54
C TYR A 475 57.58 21.09 33.96
N ALA A 476 56.58 20.92 33.09
CA ALA A 476 55.40 20.11 33.40
C ALA A 476 55.74 18.63 33.52
N LEU A 477 56.62 18.10 32.66
CA LEU A 477 57.07 16.70 32.72
C LEU A 477 57.84 16.38 34.00
N ALA A 478 58.46 17.38 34.64
CA ALA A 478 59.17 17.20 35.91
C ALA A 478 58.25 17.19 37.15
N LEU A 479 56.96 17.53 37.01
CA LEU A 479 56.04 17.58 38.13
C LEU A 479 55.62 16.18 38.61
N PRO A 480 55.52 15.93 39.93
CA PRO A 480 55.15 14.61 40.47
C PRO A 480 53.78 14.09 39.99
N GLU A 481 52.82 14.98 39.77
CA GLU A 481 51.47 14.64 39.28
C GLU A 481 51.46 14.05 37.86
N ASN A 482 52.54 14.26 37.09
CA ASN A 482 52.71 13.75 35.74
C ASN A 482 53.61 12.51 35.67
N ALA A 483 54.12 12.02 36.82
CA ALA A 483 55.01 10.87 36.87
C ALA A 483 54.36 9.58 36.33
N ASP A 484 53.04 9.46 36.48
CA ASP A 484 52.27 8.29 36.06
C ASP A 484 51.69 8.43 34.63
N ILE A 485 52.01 9.50 33.91
CA ILE A 485 51.59 9.64 32.51
C ILE A 485 52.29 8.55 31.68
N PRO A 486 51.54 7.81 30.82
CA PRO A 486 52.12 6.79 29.96
C PRO A 486 53.31 7.33 29.14
N GLU A 487 54.42 6.57 29.12
CA GLU A 487 55.71 6.99 28.53
C GLU A 487 55.61 7.48 27.08
N TYR A 488 54.63 6.99 26.31
CA TYR A 488 54.43 7.43 24.94
C TYR A 488 54.04 8.91 24.81
N VAL A 489 53.37 9.49 25.82
CA VAL A 489 52.93 10.90 25.77
C VAL A 489 54.14 11.85 25.89
N PRO A 490 55.00 11.79 26.92
CA PRO A 490 56.21 12.60 26.97
C PRO A 490 57.12 12.43 25.74
N ARG A 491 57.23 11.19 25.23
CA ARG A 491 58.03 10.91 24.03
C ARG A 491 57.50 11.68 22.81
N LEU A 492 56.20 11.59 22.52
CA LEU A 492 55.58 12.28 21.39
C LEU A 492 55.67 13.81 21.52
N LEU A 493 55.47 14.36 22.71
CA LEU A 493 55.58 15.80 22.96
C LEU A 493 57.01 16.31 22.65
N ARG A 494 58.04 15.57 23.08
CA ARG A 494 59.44 15.94 22.80
C ARG A 494 59.81 15.78 21.33
N GLU A 495 59.36 14.72 20.66
CA GLU A 495 59.58 14.50 19.23
C GLU A 495 58.98 15.65 18.40
N GLU A 496 57.76 16.08 18.74
CA GLU A 496 57.08 17.20 18.07
C GLU A 496 57.84 18.52 18.23
N LEU A 497 58.38 18.80 19.42
CA LEU A 497 59.19 20.01 19.68
C LEU A 497 60.52 19.98 18.92
N GLN A 498 61.16 18.80 18.78
CA GLN A 498 62.41 18.65 18.03
C GLN A 498 62.24 18.92 16.53
N MET A 499 61.12 18.47 15.94
CA MET A 499 60.82 18.71 14.53
C MET A 499 60.62 20.20 14.17
N GLN A 500 60.48 21.09 15.17
CA GLN A 500 60.33 22.54 14.94
C GLN A 500 61.63 23.33 15.10
N GLU A 501 62.65 22.76 15.76
CA GLU A 501 63.98 23.36 15.86
C GLU A 501 64.85 23.09 14.61
N SER A 502 64.41 22.16 13.74
CA SER A 502 65.01 21.81 12.43
C SER A 502 64.31 22.49 11.26
#